data_AF-A0A7S8I0B4-F1
#
_entry.id   AF-A0A7S8I0B4-F1
#
_cell.length_a   1.000
_cell.length_b   1.000
_cell.length_c   1.000
_cell.angle_alpha   90.00
_cell.angle_beta   90.00
_cell.angle_gamma   90.00
#
_symmetry.space_group_name_H-M   'P 1'
#
loop_
_entity.id
_entity.type
_entity.pdbx_description
1 polymer ?
#
loop_
_entity_poly.entity_id
_entity_poly.type
_entity_poly.pdbx_seq_one_letter_code
_entity_poly.pdbx_strand_id
1 'polypeptide(L)'
;MSLQDEELGQQLYLQMQQRQQIALRAQQMAASQRQQAVNQMGGQMGNTMNQMNATQIHQMGSPFDDIPVQAPEDNNILYQRNVSPEAASFFSACKAGDMSTIQSIVTSQPRTPVFLHRGLINALESGNVDVARYLLQSGAPISRQTPEIVLKAPADRQIALFETLAEHGWTVNTPSYYGEVLLTRLIRSNNERLIDWFLAQGANPNLGRQHDQRDRLGGPDTNSCQALELAASHGSVDLVQKLLNAGAEITNGAPLYYAAGALPEGANPHAGRVTPTREFDISRIPVMQLLAEKGAGVNDKLETRHMVPMYPIVNAVWAGAVERVKWLLDQGADPDQRGPYGSAKDYARRLGSDEMKQALGLP
;
A
#
# COMPACT_ATOMS: atom_id res chain seq x y z
N MET A 1 11.51 -84.98 19.00
CA MET A 1 10.58 -84.02 18.41
C MET A 1 10.10 -84.61 17.11
N SER A 2 8.82 -84.94 17.04
CA SER A 2 8.20 -85.68 15.93
C SER A 2 8.02 -84.77 14.71
N LEU A 3 8.05 -85.36 13.51
CA LEU A 3 7.77 -84.69 12.21
C LEU A 3 6.51 -83.81 12.22
N GLN A 4 5.55 -84.11 13.10
CA GLN A 4 4.33 -83.32 13.32
C GLN A 4 4.58 -81.92 13.91
N ASP A 5 5.63 -81.71 14.73
CA ASP A 5 5.93 -80.40 15.32
C ASP A 5 6.59 -79.45 14.31
N GLU A 6 7.38 -79.98 13.36
CA GLU A 6 8.00 -79.21 12.27
C GLU A 6 6.96 -78.78 11.22
N GLU A 7 6.02 -79.66 10.86
CA GLU A 7 4.91 -79.30 9.97
C GLU A 7 4.01 -78.22 10.60
N LEU A 8 3.69 -78.32 11.90
CA LEU A 8 2.88 -77.32 12.59
C LEU A 8 3.59 -75.94 12.62
N GLY A 9 4.91 -75.94 12.85
CA GLY A 9 5.74 -74.74 12.84
C GLY A 9 5.82 -74.07 11.46
N GLN A 10 5.96 -74.86 10.38
CA GLN A 10 5.93 -74.34 9.01
C GLN A 10 4.56 -73.79 8.64
N GLN A 11 3.48 -74.44 9.07
CA GLN A 11 2.11 -73.98 8.82
C GLN A 11 1.82 -72.65 9.52
N LEU A 12 2.24 -72.51 10.78
CA LEU A 12 2.15 -71.26 11.55
C LEU A 12 2.96 -70.12 10.91
N TYR A 13 4.16 -70.41 10.40
CA TYR A 13 4.99 -69.43 9.72
C TYR A 13 4.36 -68.93 8.41
N LEU A 14 3.83 -69.83 7.59
CA LEU A 14 3.08 -69.49 6.37
C LEU A 14 1.83 -68.67 6.68
N GLN A 15 1.11 -69.02 7.75
CA GLN A 15 -0.09 -68.30 8.17
C GLN A 15 0.24 -66.88 8.68
N MET A 16 1.37 -66.70 9.37
CA MET A 16 1.87 -65.37 9.75
C MET A 16 2.26 -64.52 8.54
N GLN A 17 2.94 -65.09 7.54
CA GLN A 17 3.28 -64.37 6.31
C GLN A 17 2.03 -63.94 5.54
N GLN A 18 1.02 -64.81 5.44
CA GLN A 18 -0.26 -64.45 4.83
C GLN A 18 -0.96 -63.32 5.58
N ARG A 19 -1.01 -63.36 6.92
CA ARG A 19 -1.58 -62.27 7.73
C ARG A 19 -0.84 -60.95 7.55
N GLN A 20 0.49 -60.97 7.45
CA GLN A 20 1.29 -59.77 7.17
C GLN A 20 0.99 -59.21 5.78
N GLN A 21 0.89 -60.04 4.74
CA GLN A 21 0.54 -59.58 3.39
C GLN A 21 -0.87 -58.99 3.33
N ILE A 22 -1.83 -59.60 4.01
CA ILE A 22 -3.21 -59.09 4.10
C ILE A 22 -3.23 -57.73 4.81
N ALA A 23 -2.50 -57.60 5.93
CA ALA A 23 -2.39 -56.34 6.66
C ALA A 23 -1.74 -55.22 5.81
N LEU A 24 -0.69 -55.56 5.05
CA LEU A 24 -0.02 -54.61 4.16
C LEU A 24 -0.95 -54.13 3.03
N ARG A 25 -1.68 -55.05 2.40
CA ARG A 25 -2.70 -54.70 1.39
C ARG A 25 -3.82 -53.84 1.98
N ALA A 26 -4.26 -54.15 3.20
CA ALA A 26 -5.27 -53.34 3.89
C ALA A 26 -4.77 -51.91 4.17
N GLN A 27 -3.51 -51.76 4.59
CA GLN A 27 -2.89 -50.43 4.75
C GLN A 27 -2.77 -49.67 3.43
N GLN A 28 -2.36 -50.33 2.35
CA GLN A 28 -2.27 -49.69 1.03
C GLN A 28 -3.66 -49.27 0.50
N MET A 29 -4.68 -50.10 0.70
CA MET A 29 -6.06 -49.73 0.36
C MET A 29 -6.56 -48.56 1.21
N ALA A 30 -6.28 -48.54 2.51
CA ALA A 30 -6.64 -47.43 3.38
C ALA A 30 -5.92 -46.13 3.01
N ALA A 31 -4.64 -46.21 2.62
CA ALA A 31 -3.87 -45.07 2.12
C ALA A 31 -4.44 -44.55 0.79
N SER A 32 -4.78 -45.45 -0.13
CA SER A 32 -5.43 -45.09 -1.41
C SER A 32 -6.80 -44.44 -1.19
N GLN A 33 -7.62 -44.98 -0.27
CA GLN A 33 -8.91 -44.39 0.08
C GLN A 33 -8.76 -43.02 0.75
N ARG A 34 -7.75 -42.83 1.63
CA ARG A 34 -7.44 -41.49 2.17
C ARG A 34 -6.99 -40.53 1.09
N GLN A 35 -6.16 -40.96 0.15
CA GLN A 35 -5.73 -40.13 -0.98
C GLN A 35 -6.92 -39.75 -1.87
N GLN A 36 -7.84 -40.69 -2.12
CA GLN A 36 -9.08 -40.43 -2.84
C GLN A 36 -10.01 -39.48 -2.09
N ALA A 37 -10.12 -39.62 -0.76
CA ALA A 37 -10.90 -38.71 0.08
C ALA A 37 -10.28 -37.29 0.10
N VAL A 38 -8.96 -37.17 0.17
CA VAL A 38 -8.24 -35.90 0.05
C VAL A 38 -8.42 -35.28 -1.34
N ASN A 39 -8.39 -36.09 -2.40
CA ASN A 39 -8.65 -35.61 -3.76
C ASN A 39 -10.12 -35.21 -3.97
N GLN A 40 -11.07 -35.91 -3.36
CA GLN A 40 -12.50 -35.54 -3.39
C GLN A 40 -12.79 -34.29 -2.56
N MET A 41 -12.16 -34.12 -1.39
CA MET A 41 -12.22 -32.87 -0.62
C MET A 41 -11.55 -31.72 -1.36
N GLY A 42 -10.40 -31.96 -2.01
CA GLY A 42 -9.73 -30.99 -2.88
C GLY A 42 -10.59 -30.61 -4.10
N GLY A 43 -11.34 -31.56 -4.66
CA GLY A 43 -12.29 -31.33 -5.76
C GLY A 43 -13.57 -30.62 -5.32
N GLN A 44 -14.09 -30.91 -4.13
CA GLN A 44 -15.24 -30.19 -3.56
C GLN A 44 -14.85 -28.79 -3.10
N MET A 45 -13.71 -28.60 -2.43
CA MET A 45 -13.18 -27.25 -2.15
C MET A 45 -12.85 -26.51 -3.45
N GLY A 46 -12.28 -27.18 -4.45
CA GLY A 46 -12.03 -26.61 -5.77
C GLY A 46 -13.31 -26.19 -6.51
N ASN A 47 -14.39 -26.97 -6.41
CA ASN A 47 -15.69 -26.63 -6.99
C ASN A 47 -16.44 -25.57 -6.19
N THR A 48 -16.34 -25.56 -4.86
CA THR A 48 -16.95 -24.51 -4.02
C THR A 48 -16.20 -23.18 -4.19
N MET A 49 -14.87 -23.24 -4.30
CA MET A 49 -14.01 -22.09 -4.61
C MET A 49 -14.17 -21.66 -6.08
N ASN A 50 -14.44 -22.56 -7.03
CA ASN A 50 -14.85 -22.21 -8.40
C ASN A 50 -16.27 -21.68 -8.49
N GLN A 51 -17.20 -22.04 -7.61
CA GLN A 51 -18.54 -21.41 -7.57
C GLN A 51 -18.48 -20.02 -6.91
N MET A 52 -17.63 -19.82 -5.90
CA MET A 52 -17.29 -18.49 -5.36
C MET A 52 -16.45 -17.64 -6.34
N ASN A 53 -15.55 -18.26 -7.11
CA ASN A 53 -14.75 -17.58 -8.15
C ASN A 53 -15.48 -17.44 -9.49
N ALA A 54 -16.55 -18.19 -9.78
CA ALA A 54 -17.37 -17.97 -10.98
C ALA A 54 -18.29 -16.76 -10.81
N THR A 55 -18.54 -16.33 -9.57
CA THR A 55 -19.09 -15.01 -9.24
C THR A 55 -18.01 -13.93 -9.12
N GLN A 56 -16.72 -14.31 -9.06
CA GLN A 56 -15.54 -13.45 -9.09
C GLN A 56 -14.59 -13.84 -10.23
N ILE A 57 -15.11 -13.90 -11.46
CA ILE A 57 -14.24 -14.00 -12.63
C ILE A 57 -13.29 -12.82 -12.57
N HIS A 58 -11.98 -13.09 -12.53
CA HIS A 58 -10.90 -12.11 -12.63
C HIS A 58 -10.91 -11.45 -14.03
N GLN A 59 -11.99 -10.75 -14.38
CA GLN A 59 -11.86 -9.55 -15.19
C GLN A 59 -10.97 -8.61 -14.37
N MET A 60 -10.04 -7.89 -15.00
CA MET A 60 -9.41 -6.76 -14.30
C MET A 60 -10.54 -5.87 -13.81
N GLY A 61 -10.80 -5.91 -12.50
CA GLY A 61 -11.99 -5.31 -11.90
C GLY A 61 -11.97 -3.81 -12.13
N SER A 62 -13.15 -3.23 -12.31
CA SER A 62 -13.31 -1.79 -12.21
C SER A 62 -12.72 -1.31 -10.86
N PRO A 63 -12.05 -0.15 -10.78
CA PRO A 63 -11.65 0.47 -9.51
C PRO A 63 -12.82 0.82 -8.57
N PHE A 64 -14.05 0.56 -9.01
CA PHE A 64 -15.31 0.83 -8.31
C PHE A 64 -16.16 -0.45 -8.17
N ASP A 65 -15.49 -1.61 -8.10
CA ASP A 65 -16.13 -2.90 -7.89
C ASP A 65 -16.69 -3.09 -6.46
N ASP A 66 -16.45 -2.12 -5.57
CA ASP A 66 -17.05 -1.99 -4.24
C ASP A 66 -18.45 -1.36 -4.27
N ILE A 67 -18.96 -0.99 -5.45
CA ILE A 67 -20.33 -0.52 -5.66
C ILE A 67 -21.22 -1.69 -6.12
N PRO A 68 -22.37 -1.95 -5.47
CA PRO A 68 -23.24 -3.05 -5.87
C PRO A 68 -23.85 -2.83 -7.26
N VAL A 69 -23.66 -3.81 -8.14
CA VAL A 69 -24.32 -3.91 -9.45
C VAL A 69 -25.78 -4.32 -9.25
N GLN A 70 -26.72 -3.53 -9.75
CA GLN A 70 -28.16 -3.75 -9.60
C GLN A 70 -28.88 -3.99 -10.94
N ALA A 71 -28.28 -3.57 -12.06
CA ALA A 71 -28.82 -3.77 -13.39
C ALA A 71 -27.74 -4.26 -14.38
N PRO A 72 -28.11 -4.97 -15.47
CA PRO A 72 -27.16 -5.37 -16.51
C PRO A 72 -26.41 -4.17 -17.14
N GLU A 73 -27.08 -3.02 -17.24
CA GLU A 73 -26.51 -1.77 -17.74
C GLU A 73 -25.39 -1.20 -16.86
N ASP A 74 -25.35 -1.55 -15.57
CA ASP A 74 -24.30 -1.09 -14.66
C ASP A 74 -22.92 -1.61 -15.08
N ASN A 75 -22.84 -2.84 -15.62
CA ASN A 75 -21.59 -3.37 -16.15
C ASN A 75 -21.10 -2.56 -17.36
N ASN A 76 -22.03 -2.17 -18.24
CA ASN A 76 -21.72 -1.31 -19.39
C ASN A 76 -21.18 0.04 -18.91
N ILE A 77 -21.76 0.61 -17.85
CA ILE A 77 -21.29 1.86 -17.24
C ILE A 77 -19.92 1.69 -16.59
N LEU A 78 -19.73 0.69 -15.72
CA LEU A 78 -18.47 0.43 -14.99
C LEU A 78 -17.28 0.29 -15.96
N TYR A 79 -17.46 -0.52 -17.00
CA TYR A 79 -16.41 -0.83 -17.98
C TYR A 79 -16.40 0.11 -19.21
N GLN A 80 -17.28 1.11 -19.26
CA GLN A 80 -17.42 2.08 -20.36
C GLN A 80 -17.66 1.41 -21.73
N ARG A 81 -18.52 0.39 -21.76
CA ARG A 81 -18.86 -0.37 -22.98
C ARG A 81 -20.31 -0.15 -23.33
N ASN A 82 -20.60 0.23 -24.58
CA ASN A 82 -21.98 0.34 -25.09
C ASN A 82 -22.93 1.17 -24.18
N VAL A 83 -22.43 2.32 -23.71
CA VAL A 83 -23.21 3.25 -22.87
C VAL A 83 -24.37 3.83 -23.68
N SER A 84 -25.59 3.82 -23.12
CA SER A 84 -26.77 4.33 -23.82
C SER A 84 -26.64 5.84 -24.11
N PRO A 85 -27.33 6.37 -25.15
CA PRO A 85 -27.30 7.81 -25.44
C PRO A 85 -27.79 8.68 -24.28
N GLU A 86 -28.77 8.21 -23.51
CA GLU A 86 -29.24 8.91 -22.30
C GLU A 86 -28.14 8.98 -21.23
N ALA A 87 -27.47 7.86 -20.95
CA ALA A 87 -26.37 7.81 -19.98
C ALA A 87 -25.18 8.67 -20.43
N ALA A 88 -24.83 8.64 -21.73
CA ALA A 88 -23.79 9.48 -22.28
C ALA A 88 -24.13 10.98 -22.17
N SER A 89 -25.38 11.34 -22.47
CA SER A 89 -25.89 12.71 -22.29
C SER A 89 -25.81 13.14 -20.83
N PHE A 90 -26.24 12.28 -19.90
CA PHE A 90 -26.15 12.53 -18.46
C PHE A 90 -24.71 12.73 -17.97
N PHE A 91 -23.76 11.88 -18.38
CA PHE A 91 -22.36 12.03 -17.99
C PHE A 91 -21.73 13.30 -18.57
N SER A 92 -22.08 13.65 -19.81
CA SER A 92 -21.67 14.91 -20.43
C SER A 92 -22.23 16.11 -19.66
N ALA A 93 -23.51 16.06 -19.26
CA ALA A 93 -24.13 17.09 -18.43
C ALA A 93 -23.44 17.23 -17.07
N CYS A 94 -23.12 16.11 -16.40
CA CYS A 94 -22.37 16.10 -15.14
C CYS A 94 -20.98 16.75 -15.29
N LYS A 95 -20.30 16.48 -16.41
CA LYS A 95 -19.01 17.08 -16.75
C LYS A 95 -19.13 18.58 -17.05
N ALA A 96 -20.17 18.98 -17.76
CA ALA A 96 -20.41 20.38 -18.17
C ALA A 96 -21.02 21.26 -17.07
N GLY A 97 -21.57 20.66 -16.01
CA GLY A 97 -22.26 21.40 -14.95
C GLY A 97 -23.72 21.75 -15.29
N ASP A 98 -24.34 21.06 -16.26
CA ASP A 98 -25.73 21.31 -16.66
C ASP A 98 -26.72 20.70 -15.66
N MET A 99 -26.99 21.45 -14.59
CA MET A 99 -27.87 21.03 -13.51
C MET A 99 -29.31 20.74 -13.99
N SER A 100 -29.81 21.47 -15.00
CA SER A 100 -31.17 21.29 -15.51
C SER A 100 -31.36 19.90 -16.12
N THR A 101 -30.42 19.50 -17.01
CA THR A 101 -30.43 18.17 -17.62
C THR A 101 -30.23 17.07 -16.59
N ILE A 102 -29.33 17.28 -15.62
CA ILE A 102 -29.06 16.32 -14.54
C ILE A 102 -30.31 16.08 -13.70
N GLN A 103 -30.98 17.15 -13.24
CA GLN A 103 -32.20 17.05 -12.43
C GLN A 103 -33.33 16.38 -13.21
N SER A 104 -33.51 16.72 -14.49
CA SER A 104 -34.50 16.10 -15.36
C SER A 104 -34.29 14.58 -15.47
N ILE A 105 -33.05 14.14 -15.70
CA ILE A 105 -32.71 12.71 -15.84
C ILE A 105 -32.81 11.96 -14.50
N VAL A 106 -32.36 12.55 -13.39
CA VAL A 106 -32.40 11.88 -12.07
C VAL A 106 -33.82 11.76 -11.54
N THR A 107 -34.69 12.74 -11.81
CA THR A 107 -36.09 12.73 -11.32
C THR A 107 -37.05 11.93 -12.19
N SER A 108 -36.71 11.66 -13.46
CA SER A 108 -37.59 10.94 -14.37
C SER A 108 -37.81 9.46 -14.01
N GLN A 109 -36.82 8.81 -13.40
CA GLN A 109 -36.90 7.41 -12.96
C GLN A 109 -35.83 7.10 -11.91
N PRO A 110 -36.01 6.06 -11.08
CA PRO A 110 -34.99 5.60 -10.15
C PRO A 110 -33.68 5.26 -10.89
N ARG A 111 -32.54 5.71 -10.36
CA ARG A 111 -31.21 5.47 -10.91
C ARG A 111 -30.43 4.52 -10.01
N THR A 112 -29.63 3.65 -10.62
CA THR A 112 -28.76 2.73 -9.87
C THR A 112 -27.62 3.50 -9.20
N PRO A 113 -27.06 2.98 -8.10
CA PRO A 113 -25.88 3.57 -7.47
C PRO A 113 -24.70 3.73 -8.42
N VAL A 114 -24.50 2.76 -9.32
CA VAL A 114 -23.43 2.80 -10.35
C VAL A 114 -23.66 3.94 -11.35
N PHE A 115 -24.89 4.15 -11.80
CA PHE A 115 -25.23 5.23 -12.73
C PHE A 115 -24.94 6.61 -12.10
N LEU A 116 -25.42 6.83 -10.87
CA LEU A 116 -25.20 8.08 -10.14
C LEU A 116 -23.72 8.29 -9.80
N HIS A 117 -23.02 7.24 -9.38
CA HIS A 117 -21.58 7.28 -9.10
C HIS A 117 -20.77 7.68 -10.33
N ARG A 118 -21.07 7.14 -11.51
CA ARG A 118 -20.37 7.55 -12.74
C ARG A 118 -20.61 9.02 -13.07
N GLY A 119 -21.82 9.54 -12.85
CA GLY A 119 -22.09 10.97 -12.92
C GLY A 119 -21.23 11.77 -11.94
N LEU A 120 -21.14 11.29 -10.69
CA LEU A 120 -20.34 11.91 -9.63
C LEU A 120 -18.86 11.98 -10.04
N ILE A 121 -18.27 10.90 -10.56
CA ILE A 121 -16.88 10.92 -11.04
C ILE A 121 -16.65 12.03 -12.08
N ASN A 122 -17.53 12.19 -13.06
CA ASN A 122 -17.40 13.23 -14.08
C ASN A 122 -17.51 14.65 -13.49
N ALA A 123 -18.39 14.84 -12.51
CA ALA A 123 -18.54 16.10 -11.81
C ALA A 123 -17.31 16.43 -10.95
N LEU A 124 -16.77 15.44 -10.22
CA LEU A 124 -15.56 15.58 -9.41
C LEU A 124 -14.35 15.95 -10.28
N GLU A 125 -14.08 15.20 -11.37
CA GLU A 125 -12.94 15.48 -12.27
C GLU A 125 -13.02 16.89 -12.89
N SER A 126 -14.23 17.42 -13.07
CA SER A 126 -14.46 18.74 -13.67
C SER A 126 -14.51 19.89 -12.66
N GLY A 127 -14.49 19.61 -11.36
CA GLY A 127 -14.61 20.66 -10.33
C GLY A 127 -16.04 21.15 -10.07
N ASN A 128 -17.07 20.44 -10.54
CA ASN A 128 -18.47 20.86 -10.44
C ASN A 128 -19.06 20.54 -9.06
N VAL A 129 -18.80 21.41 -8.08
CA VAL A 129 -19.20 21.24 -6.67
C VAL A 129 -20.71 21.05 -6.50
N ASP A 130 -21.53 21.89 -7.15
CA ASP A 130 -22.99 21.83 -7.01
C ASP A 130 -23.57 20.53 -7.58
N VAL A 131 -23.03 20.05 -8.70
CA VAL A 131 -23.43 18.76 -9.29
C VAL A 131 -23.02 17.62 -8.37
N ALA A 132 -21.77 17.61 -7.87
CA ALA A 132 -21.31 16.58 -6.96
C ALA A 132 -22.21 16.48 -5.71
N ARG A 133 -22.55 17.64 -5.13
CA ARG A 133 -23.47 17.76 -3.99
C ARG A 133 -24.85 17.18 -4.30
N TYR A 134 -25.44 17.57 -5.43
CA TYR A 134 -26.76 17.06 -5.83
C TYR A 134 -26.75 15.55 -6.05
N LEU A 135 -25.71 15.00 -6.67
CA LEU A 135 -25.61 13.56 -6.92
C LEU A 135 -25.45 12.76 -5.62
N LEU A 136 -24.66 13.25 -4.67
CA LEU A 136 -24.53 12.65 -3.34
C LEU A 136 -25.86 12.68 -2.57
N GLN A 137 -26.59 13.80 -2.60
CA GLN A 137 -27.94 13.92 -2.04
C GLN A 137 -28.93 12.97 -2.71
N SER A 138 -28.72 12.66 -3.99
CA SER A 138 -29.53 11.72 -4.77
C SER A 138 -29.13 10.25 -4.54
N GLY A 139 -28.17 9.97 -3.65
CA GLY A 139 -27.76 8.62 -3.28
C GLY A 139 -26.57 8.06 -4.07
N ALA A 140 -25.79 8.91 -4.76
CA ALA A 140 -24.50 8.47 -5.31
C ALA A 140 -23.57 7.98 -4.18
N PRO A 141 -23.07 6.73 -4.22
CA PRO A 141 -22.18 6.23 -3.18
C PRO A 141 -20.79 6.87 -3.27
N ILE A 142 -20.11 7.03 -2.13
CA ILE A 142 -18.68 7.35 -2.08
C ILE A 142 -17.91 6.04 -1.98
N SER A 143 -17.47 5.50 -3.12
CA SER A 143 -16.60 4.31 -3.14
C SER A 143 -15.18 4.62 -2.64
N ARG A 144 -14.39 3.59 -2.34
CA ARG A 144 -13.02 3.72 -1.79
C ARG A 144 -12.09 4.56 -2.66
N GLN A 145 -12.27 4.53 -3.98
CA GLN A 145 -11.46 5.30 -4.93
C GLN A 145 -12.07 6.68 -5.24
N THR A 146 -13.32 6.96 -4.85
CA THR A 146 -13.99 8.23 -5.14
C THR A 146 -13.20 9.46 -4.63
N PRO A 147 -12.67 9.47 -3.40
CA PRO A 147 -11.94 10.64 -2.89
C PRO A 147 -10.67 10.97 -3.68
N GLU A 148 -9.98 9.97 -4.24
CA GLU A 148 -8.76 10.19 -5.03
C GLU A 148 -9.06 10.92 -6.36
N ILE A 149 -10.28 10.76 -6.90
CA ILE A 149 -10.70 11.44 -8.12
C ILE A 149 -10.69 12.96 -7.97
N VAL A 150 -10.96 13.47 -6.76
CA VAL A 150 -10.91 14.91 -6.46
C VAL A 150 -9.53 15.49 -6.76
N LEU A 151 -8.44 14.71 -6.63
CA LEU A 151 -7.07 15.19 -6.91
C LEU A 151 -6.83 15.52 -8.39
N LYS A 152 -7.71 15.08 -9.30
CA LYS A 152 -7.66 15.42 -10.73
C LYS A 152 -8.40 16.72 -11.07
N ALA A 153 -9.23 17.22 -10.16
CA ALA A 153 -10.00 18.44 -10.34
C ALA A 153 -9.10 19.69 -10.34
N PRO A 154 -9.58 20.84 -10.85
CA PRO A 154 -8.88 22.12 -10.71
C PRO A 154 -8.53 22.42 -9.23
N ALA A 155 -7.30 22.85 -8.98
CA ALA A 155 -6.74 22.99 -7.62
C ALA A 155 -7.56 23.92 -6.70
N ASP A 156 -8.20 24.95 -7.26
CA ASP A 156 -9.07 25.90 -6.54
C ASP A 156 -10.42 25.30 -6.13
N ARG A 157 -10.81 24.16 -6.71
CA ARG A 157 -12.07 23.45 -6.42
C ARG A 157 -11.90 22.25 -5.49
N GLN A 158 -10.69 21.73 -5.33
CA GLN A 158 -10.43 20.47 -4.61
C GLN A 158 -10.93 20.49 -3.16
N ILE A 159 -10.69 21.57 -2.40
CA ILE A 159 -11.16 21.69 -1.02
C ILE A 159 -12.69 21.64 -0.95
N ALA A 160 -13.38 22.45 -1.77
CA ALA A 160 -14.84 22.48 -1.77
C ALA A 160 -15.46 21.12 -2.16
N LEU A 161 -14.79 20.36 -3.03
CA LEU A 161 -15.19 18.99 -3.35
C LEU A 161 -14.98 18.04 -2.16
N PHE A 162 -13.85 18.10 -1.47
CA PHE A 162 -13.63 17.29 -0.27
C PHE A 162 -14.61 17.63 0.86
N GLU A 163 -14.92 18.92 1.06
CA GLU A 163 -15.96 19.36 1.99
C GLU A 163 -17.31 18.75 1.63
N THR A 164 -17.66 18.78 0.33
CA THR A 164 -18.90 18.16 -0.16
C THR A 164 -18.94 16.65 0.08
N LEU A 165 -17.82 15.93 -0.08
CA LEU A 165 -17.74 14.51 0.28
C LEU A 165 -17.88 14.30 1.80
N ALA A 166 -17.24 15.15 2.61
CA ALA A 166 -17.26 15.06 4.07
C ALA A 166 -18.66 15.25 4.65
N GLU A 167 -19.43 16.17 4.09
CA GLU A 167 -20.85 16.37 4.41
C GLU A 167 -21.70 15.11 4.18
N HIS A 168 -21.24 14.19 3.32
CA HIS A 168 -21.90 12.93 3.01
C HIS A 168 -21.18 11.70 3.60
N GLY A 169 -20.45 11.90 4.71
CA GLY A 169 -19.92 10.82 5.54
C GLY A 169 -18.52 10.32 5.17
N TRP A 170 -17.85 10.94 4.19
CA TRP A 170 -16.41 10.71 3.98
C TRP A 170 -15.58 11.39 5.07
N THR A 171 -14.41 10.83 5.40
CA THR A 171 -13.45 11.45 6.32
C THR A 171 -12.04 11.41 5.73
N VAL A 172 -11.18 12.32 6.16
CA VAL A 172 -9.77 12.36 5.73
C VAL A 172 -8.97 11.07 6.05
N ASN A 173 -9.47 10.25 6.98
CA ASN A 173 -8.89 8.97 7.38
C ASN A 173 -9.58 7.77 6.72
N THR A 174 -10.57 7.98 5.84
CA THR A 174 -11.23 6.90 5.11
C THR A 174 -10.22 6.20 4.19
N PRO A 175 -9.97 4.89 4.39
CA PRO A 175 -8.99 4.16 3.59
C PRO A 175 -9.52 3.85 2.19
N SER A 176 -8.61 3.92 1.21
CA SER A 176 -8.81 3.35 -0.11
C SER A 176 -8.52 1.83 -0.10
N TYR A 177 -8.11 1.25 -1.22
CA TYR A 177 -7.73 -0.17 -1.26
C TYR A 177 -6.43 -0.42 -0.48
N TYR A 178 -6.34 -1.61 0.14
CA TYR A 178 -5.20 -2.02 0.97
C TYR A 178 -4.89 -1.06 2.12
N GLY A 179 -5.89 -0.32 2.60
CA GLY A 179 -5.73 0.60 3.73
C GLY A 179 -4.99 1.90 3.41
N GLU A 180 -4.72 2.24 2.15
CA GLU A 180 -4.01 3.50 1.85
C GLU A 180 -4.90 4.72 2.15
N VAL A 181 -4.39 5.69 2.93
CA VAL A 181 -5.05 6.97 3.20
C VAL A 181 -4.52 8.08 2.29
N LEU A 182 -5.35 9.08 2.00
CA LEU A 182 -4.98 10.13 1.05
C LEU A 182 -3.81 11.02 1.50
N LEU A 183 -3.59 11.17 2.81
CA LEU A 183 -2.51 12.03 3.34
C LEU A 183 -1.14 11.66 2.77
N THR A 184 -0.80 10.37 2.70
CA THR A 184 0.51 9.93 2.17
C THR A 184 0.63 10.19 0.67
N ARG A 185 -0.47 10.13 -0.08
CA ARG A 185 -0.51 10.50 -1.50
C ARG A 185 -0.25 11.98 -1.72
N LEU A 186 -0.86 12.84 -0.90
CA LEU A 186 -0.68 14.30 -0.95
C LEU A 186 0.76 14.71 -0.67
N ILE A 187 1.40 14.05 0.29
CA ILE A 187 2.82 14.23 0.62
C ILE A 187 3.69 13.88 -0.59
N ARG A 188 3.46 12.73 -1.25
CA ARG A 188 4.22 12.34 -2.46
C ARG A 188 4.08 13.36 -3.60
N SER A 189 2.91 13.99 -3.75
CA SER A 189 2.69 15.03 -4.77
C SER A 189 3.08 16.44 -4.32
N ASN A 190 3.59 16.61 -3.10
CA ASN A 190 3.93 17.88 -2.48
C ASN A 190 2.78 18.93 -2.55
N ASN A 191 1.54 18.51 -2.33
CA ASN A 191 0.37 19.41 -2.38
C ASN A 191 0.16 20.09 -1.02
N GLU A 192 1.01 21.07 -0.69
CA GLU A 192 1.04 21.73 0.62
C GLU A 192 -0.32 22.26 1.07
N ARG A 193 -1.07 22.91 0.18
CA ARG A 193 -2.40 23.45 0.49
C ARG A 193 -3.37 22.37 0.95
N LEU A 194 -3.40 21.21 0.26
CA LEU A 194 -4.25 20.11 0.68
C LEU A 194 -3.70 19.41 1.92
N ILE A 195 -2.38 19.28 2.07
CA ILE A 195 -1.79 18.70 3.29
C ILE A 195 -2.25 19.51 4.52
N ASP A 196 -2.13 20.84 4.46
CA ASP A 196 -2.52 21.73 5.56
C ASP A 196 -4.01 21.59 5.89
N TRP A 197 -4.87 21.54 4.87
CA TRP A 197 -6.30 21.32 5.07
C TRP A 197 -6.58 19.93 5.67
N PHE A 198 -5.96 18.87 5.15
CA PHE A 198 -6.15 17.50 5.65
C PHE A 198 -5.74 17.37 7.12
N LEU A 199 -4.58 17.93 7.50
CA LEU A 199 -4.13 17.92 8.89
C LEU A 199 -5.08 18.74 9.79
N ALA A 200 -5.58 19.88 9.31
CA ALA A 200 -6.58 20.68 10.03
C ALA A 200 -7.92 19.93 10.22
N GLN A 201 -8.27 19.02 9.30
CA GLN A 201 -9.44 18.13 9.42
C GLN A 201 -9.16 16.86 10.25
N GLY A 202 -8.00 16.75 10.91
CA GLY A 202 -7.67 15.61 11.77
C GLY A 202 -7.17 14.37 11.02
N ALA A 203 -6.51 14.54 9.87
CA ALA A 203 -5.83 13.45 9.20
C ALA A 203 -4.75 12.88 10.14
N ASN A 204 -4.81 11.57 10.41
CA ASN A 204 -3.89 10.90 11.31
C ASN A 204 -2.62 10.50 10.53
N PRO A 205 -1.45 11.09 10.85
CA PRO A 205 -0.20 10.83 10.14
C PRO A 205 0.37 9.42 10.39
N ASN A 206 -0.17 8.68 11.36
CA ASN A 206 0.23 7.30 11.67
C ASN A 206 -0.52 6.25 10.83
N LEU A 207 -1.45 6.68 9.97
CA LEU A 207 -2.16 5.78 9.07
C LEU A 207 -1.38 5.58 7.78
N GLY A 208 -1.25 4.32 7.36
CA GLY A 208 -0.59 3.97 6.12
C GLY A 208 -1.15 2.71 5.48
N ARG A 209 -0.68 2.44 4.26
CA ARG A 209 -1.03 1.23 3.52
C ARG A 209 -0.58 -0.01 4.30
N GLN A 210 -1.38 -1.07 4.28
CA GLN A 210 -1.04 -2.36 4.88
C GLN A 210 0.34 -2.86 4.41
N HIS A 211 1.18 -3.29 5.35
CA HIS A 211 2.51 -3.82 5.04
C HIS A 211 2.48 -5.11 4.20
N ASP A 212 1.53 -6.01 4.47
CA ASP A 212 1.43 -7.31 3.80
C ASP A 212 0.47 -7.33 2.60
N GLN A 213 -0.31 -6.25 2.43
CA GLN A 213 -1.30 -6.07 1.35
C GLN A 213 -2.27 -7.26 1.21
N ARG A 214 -2.58 -7.94 2.32
CA ARG A 214 -3.38 -9.17 2.28
C ARG A 214 -4.87 -8.93 2.11
N ASP A 215 -5.37 -7.78 2.57
CA ASP A 215 -6.79 -7.45 2.48
C ASP A 215 -7.01 -6.20 1.63
N ARG A 216 -7.47 -6.43 0.39
CA ARG A 216 -7.81 -5.36 -0.55
C ARG A 216 -8.84 -4.38 0.01
N LEU A 217 -9.81 -4.85 0.79
CA LEU A 217 -10.87 -4.03 1.40
C LEU A 217 -10.60 -3.76 2.89
N GLY A 218 -9.40 -4.06 3.38
CA GLY A 218 -9.04 -3.88 4.78
C GLY A 218 -8.83 -2.41 5.16
N GLY A 219 -8.63 -2.19 6.46
CA GLY A 219 -8.26 -0.90 7.03
C GLY A 219 -6.79 -0.55 6.83
N PRO A 220 -6.39 0.70 7.19
CA PRO A 220 -5.00 1.13 7.22
C PRO A 220 -4.21 0.38 8.29
N ASP A 221 -2.89 0.32 8.11
CA ASP A 221 -1.99 0.14 9.24
C ASP A 221 -2.07 1.40 10.12
N THR A 222 -2.20 1.21 11.43
CA THR A 222 -2.39 2.26 12.42
C THR A 222 -1.09 2.69 13.10
N ASN A 223 -0.01 1.93 12.90
CA ASN A 223 1.33 2.23 13.40
C ASN A 223 2.28 2.49 12.22
N SER A 224 1.80 3.12 11.17
CA SER A 224 2.62 3.45 10.01
C SER A 224 3.41 4.73 10.25
N CYS A 225 4.69 4.76 9.85
CA CYS A 225 5.49 5.99 9.81
C CYS A 225 5.56 6.60 8.40
N GLN A 226 4.78 6.08 7.44
CA GLN A 226 4.93 6.38 6.02
C GLN A 226 4.83 7.88 5.69
N ALA A 227 3.92 8.62 6.33
CA ALA A 227 3.80 10.06 6.11
C ALA A 227 5.09 10.82 6.50
N LEU A 228 5.63 10.50 7.68
CA LEU A 228 6.83 11.14 8.22
C LEU A 228 8.09 10.73 7.44
N GLU A 229 8.20 9.45 7.06
CA GLU A 229 9.30 8.94 6.22
C GLU A 229 9.33 9.60 4.83
N LEU A 230 8.15 9.80 4.22
CA LEU A 230 8.05 10.52 2.95
C LEU A 230 8.46 11.99 3.11
N ALA A 231 7.94 12.69 4.12
CA ALA A 231 8.33 14.08 4.41
C ALA A 231 9.83 14.22 4.67
N ALA A 232 10.41 13.27 5.41
CA ALA A 232 11.83 13.19 5.69
C ALA A 232 12.66 13.04 4.39
N SER A 233 12.22 12.20 3.46
CA SER A 233 12.89 12.00 2.16
C SER A 233 12.77 13.21 1.21
N HIS A 234 11.67 13.96 1.28
CA HIS A 234 11.51 15.23 0.56
C HIS A 234 12.40 16.33 1.15
N GLY A 235 12.84 16.15 2.40
CA GLY A 235 13.70 17.06 3.15
C GLY A 235 13.06 18.43 3.42
N SER A 236 11.74 18.45 3.66
CA SER A 236 11.00 19.64 4.08
C SER A 236 10.88 19.67 5.60
N VAL A 237 11.58 20.61 6.26
CA VAL A 237 11.50 20.80 7.73
C VAL A 237 10.09 21.17 8.16
N ASP A 238 9.44 22.08 7.41
CA ASP A 238 8.07 22.52 7.70
C ASP A 238 7.08 21.35 7.69
N LEU A 239 7.15 20.51 6.65
CA LEU A 239 6.26 19.36 6.55
C LEU A 239 6.49 18.34 7.67
N VAL A 240 7.75 18.05 8.00
CA VAL A 240 8.09 17.18 9.14
C VAL A 240 7.53 17.77 10.43
N GLN A 241 7.69 19.07 10.67
CA GLN A 241 7.16 19.73 11.86
C GLN A 241 5.62 19.68 11.92
N LYS A 242 4.94 19.90 10.78
CA LYS A 242 3.48 19.79 10.68
C LYS A 242 2.99 18.39 11.04
N LEU A 243 3.62 17.35 10.52
CA LEU A 243 3.25 15.96 10.81
C LEU A 243 3.49 15.60 12.28
N LEU A 244 4.62 16.02 12.86
CA LEU A 244 4.92 15.80 14.28
C LEU A 244 3.91 16.55 15.18
N ASN A 245 3.55 17.77 14.83
CA ASN A 245 2.52 18.54 15.54
C ASN A 245 1.13 17.89 15.44
N ALA A 246 0.85 17.19 14.34
CA ALA A 246 -0.35 16.39 14.13
C ALA A 246 -0.29 15.00 14.82
N GLY A 247 0.76 14.71 15.60
CA GLY A 247 0.89 13.49 16.38
C GLY A 247 1.56 12.32 15.64
N ALA A 248 2.40 12.59 14.63
CA ALA A 248 3.20 11.53 14.01
C ALA A 248 4.18 10.92 15.02
N GLU A 249 4.13 9.60 15.18
CA GLU A 249 4.96 8.84 16.09
C GLU A 249 6.26 8.43 15.40
N ILE A 250 7.37 9.04 15.80
CA ILE A 250 8.70 8.80 15.21
C ILE A 250 9.12 7.33 15.34
N THR A 251 8.75 6.68 16.45
CA THR A 251 9.14 5.30 16.76
C THR A 251 8.44 4.24 15.92
N ASN A 252 7.42 4.62 15.13
CA ASN A 252 6.71 3.70 14.24
C ASN A 252 7.55 3.27 13.03
N GLY A 253 8.67 3.93 12.75
CA GLY A 253 9.51 3.64 11.60
C GLY A 253 10.89 4.26 11.71
N ALA A 254 11.50 4.55 10.57
CA ALA A 254 12.88 5.04 10.52
C ALA A 254 13.01 6.33 9.70
N PRO A 255 12.33 7.44 10.06
CA PRO A 255 12.33 8.67 9.27
C PRO A 255 13.75 9.24 9.07
N LEU A 256 14.64 9.08 10.05
CA LEU A 256 16.04 9.50 9.93
C LEU A 256 16.81 8.70 8.86
N TYR A 257 16.51 7.41 8.70
CA TYR A 257 17.07 6.58 7.63
C TYR A 257 16.71 7.13 6.25
N TYR A 258 15.44 7.53 6.07
CA TYR A 258 14.95 8.12 4.81
C TYR A 258 15.52 9.53 4.56
N ALA A 259 15.63 10.37 5.59
CA ALA A 259 16.29 11.68 5.47
C ALA A 259 17.77 11.56 5.09
N ALA A 260 18.48 10.61 5.70
CA ALA A 260 19.91 10.36 5.46
C ALA A 260 20.18 9.92 4.01
N GLY A 261 19.30 9.10 3.43
CA GLY A 261 19.42 8.60 2.06
C GLY A 261 18.70 9.43 0.99
N ALA A 262 18.12 10.59 1.34
CA ALA A 262 17.38 11.39 0.37
C ALA A 262 18.26 11.81 -0.82
N LEU A 263 17.73 11.66 -2.03
CA LEU A 263 18.37 12.02 -3.30
C LEU A 263 17.69 13.23 -3.95
N PRO A 264 18.38 13.97 -4.85
CA PRO A 264 17.76 15.03 -5.63
C PRO A 264 16.57 14.53 -6.46
N GLU A 265 15.61 15.41 -6.72
CA GLU A 265 14.45 15.08 -7.55
C GLU A 265 14.88 14.62 -8.95
N GLY A 266 14.21 13.59 -9.48
CA GLY A 266 14.56 13.00 -10.78
C GLY A 266 15.79 12.10 -10.77
N ALA A 267 16.51 11.98 -9.65
CA ALA A 267 17.61 11.05 -9.53
C ALA A 267 17.12 9.59 -9.61
N ASN A 268 17.67 8.81 -10.54
CA ASN A 268 17.41 7.39 -10.64
C ASN A 268 18.60 6.59 -10.08
N PRO A 269 18.52 6.05 -8.85
CA PRO A 269 19.61 5.27 -8.27
C PRO A 269 19.90 3.96 -9.04
N HIS A 270 18.97 3.50 -9.89
CA HIS A 270 19.17 2.34 -10.74
C HIS A 270 19.86 2.66 -12.07
N ALA A 271 19.88 3.93 -12.50
CA ALA A 271 20.55 4.35 -13.72
C ALA A 271 22.06 4.56 -13.53
N GLY A 272 22.51 4.74 -12.29
CA GLY A 272 23.91 4.95 -11.95
C GLY A 272 24.08 5.61 -10.59
N ARG A 273 25.34 5.83 -10.19
CA ARG A 273 25.66 6.51 -8.94
C ARG A 273 25.25 7.98 -9.04
N VAL A 274 24.38 8.40 -8.14
CA VAL A 274 23.99 9.79 -7.98
C VAL A 274 24.94 10.42 -6.98
N THR A 275 25.66 11.47 -7.39
CA THR A 275 26.44 12.30 -6.47
C THR A 275 25.66 13.60 -6.26
N PRO A 276 24.99 13.79 -5.10
CA PRO A 276 24.30 15.04 -4.82
C PRO A 276 25.30 16.21 -4.77
N THR A 277 24.85 17.42 -5.08
CA THR A 277 25.67 18.61 -4.85
C THR A 277 25.88 18.81 -3.36
N ARG A 278 27.00 19.43 -2.97
CA ARG A 278 27.27 19.77 -1.58
C ARG A 278 26.17 20.64 -0.96
N GLU A 279 25.63 21.57 -1.74
CA GLU A 279 24.50 22.43 -1.33
C GLU A 279 23.24 21.60 -1.01
N PHE A 280 22.88 20.66 -1.90
CA PHE A 280 21.76 19.77 -1.67
C PHE A 280 21.99 18.89 -0.42
N ASP A 281 23.19 18.35 -0.26
CA ASP A 281 23.51 17.50 0.87
C ASP A 281 23.35 18.24 2.21
N ILE A 282 23.88 19.47 2.28
CA ILE A 282 23.75 20.34 3.45
C ILE A 282 22.28 20.70 3.72
N SER A 283 21.48 20.94 2.67
CA SER A 283 20.08 21.35 2.84
C SER A 283 19.19 20.26 3.48
N ARG A 284 19.66 19.00 3.54
CA ARG A 284 18.95 17.89 4.21
C ARG A 284 19.26 17.74 5.69
N ILE A 285 20.37 18.31 6.17
CA ILE A 285 20.79 18.21 7.58
C ILE A 285 19.74 18.79 8.55
N PRO A 286 19.08 19.94 8.30
CA PRO A 286 18.08 20.47 9.22
C PRO A 286 16.92 19.51 9.52
N VAL A 287 16.52 18.69 8.55
CA VAL A 287 15.50 17.65 8.76
C VAL A 287 16.02 16.53 9.64
N MET A 288 17.26 16.08 9.40
CA MET A 288 17.89 15.05 10.23
C MET A 288 18.05 15.52 11.67
N GLN A 289 18.45 16.77 11.86
CA GLN A 289 18.55 17.41 13.17
C GLN A 289 17.19 17.44 13.87
N LEU A 290 16.14 17.95 13.22
CA LEU A 290 14.80 17.97 13.80
C LEU A 290 14.32 16.56 14.21
N LEU A 291 14.53 15.56 13.36
CA LEU A 291 14.14 14.18 13.67
C LEU A 291 14.89 13.63 14.88
N ALA A 292 16.21 13.85 14.96
CA ALA A 292 17.03 13.43 16.09
C ALA A 292 16.63 14.12 17.40
N GLU A 293 16.40 15.44 17.37
CA GLU A 293 15.90 16.22 18.52
C GLU A 293 14.54 15.73 19.02
N LYS A 294 13.73 15.17 18.12
CA LYS A 294 12.40 14.63 18.45
C LYS A 294 12.41 13.14 18.79
N GLY A 295 13.59 12.52 18.86
CA GLY A 295 13.76 11.17 19.40
C GLY A 295 14.09 10.08 18.38
N ALA A 296 14.38 10.43 17.11
CA ALA A 296 14.91 9.45 16.16
C ALA A 296 16.36 9.10 16.52
N GLY A 297 16.65 7.83 16.83
CA GLY A 297 17.99 7.39 17.15
C GLY A 297 18.90 7.37 15.92
N VAL A 298 20.09 7.92 16.06
CA VAL A 298 21.10 7.98 14.97
C VAL A 298 21.59 6.61 14.49
N ASN A 299 21.45 5.60 15.36
CA ASN A 299 21.80 4.21 15.12
C ASN A 299 20.56 3.30 15.02
N ASP A 300 19.36 3.87 14.96
CA ASP A 300 18.13 3.09 14.80
C ASP A 300 18.16 2.40 13.44
N LYS A 301 17.76 1.13 13.43
CA LYS A 301 17.66 0.32 12.21
C LYS A 301 16.25 0.38 11.65
N LEU A 302 16.15 0.58 10.34
CA LEU A 302 14.98 0.14 9.61
C LEU A 302 15.01 -1.39 9.51
N GLU A 303 14.03 -2.07 10.11
CA GLU A 303 13.84 -3.51 9.93
C GLU A 303 12.95 -3.77 8.71
N THR A 304 13.56 -4.25 7.63
CA THR A 304 12.80 -4.65 6.44
C THR A 304 12.11 -6.00 6.64
N ARG A 305 11.16 -6.34 5.75
CA ARG A 305 10.51 -7.67 5.70
C ARG A 305 11.46 -8.87 5.64
N HIS A 306 12.73 -8.65 5.29
CA HIS A 306 13.76 -9.68 5.23
C HIS A 306 14.63 -9.72 6.50
N MET A 307 14.22 -9.01 7.57
CA MET A 307 14.93 -8.86 8.84
C MET A 307 16.36 -8.33 8.69
N VAL A 308 16.56 -7.48 7.68
CA VAL A 308 17.87 -6.90 7.44
C VAL A 308 17.89 -5.48 7.98
N PRO A 309 18.81 -5.16 8.91
CA PRO A 309 18.92 -3.82 9.45
C PRO A 309 19.50 -2.88 8.40
N MET A 310 18.87 -1.73 8.22
CA MET A 310 19.40 -0.65 7.41
C MET A 310 19.59 0.59 8.30
N TYR A 311 20.80 1.14 8.31
CA TYR A 311 21.19 2.22 9.22
C TYR A 311 21.32 3.56 8.48
N PRO A 312 20.98 4.69 9.12
CA PRO A 312 21.05 6.02 8.49
C PRO A 312 22.42 6.32 7.86
N ILE A 313 23.51 6.02 8.57
CA ILE A 313 24.88 6.28 8.07
C ILE A 313 25.23 5.45 6.84
N VAL A 314 24.77 4.19 6.78
CA VAL A 314 24.97 3.34 5.59
C VAL A 314 24.21 3.91 4.40
N ASN A 315 22.98 4.39 4.61
CA ASN A 315 22.16 4.98 3.56
C ASN A 315 22.73 6.32 3.05
N ALA A 316 23.26 7.15 3.94
CA ALA A 316 23.95 8.40 3.57
C ALA A 316 25.20 8.13 2.71
N VAL A 317 26.00 7.12 3.06
CA VAL A 317 27.15 6.71 2.23
C VAL A 317 26.68 6.24 0.85
N TRP A 318 25.62 5.43 0.79
CA TRP A 318 25.06 4.95 -0.46
C TRP A 318 24.53 6.09 -1.34
N ALA A 319 23.92 7.11 -0.73
CA ALA A 319 23.49 8.34 -1.39
C ALA A 319 24.64 9.29 -1.76
N GLY A 320 25.89 8.98 -1.43
CA GLY A 320 27.05 9.84 -1.70
C GLY A 320 27.08 11.13 -0.88
N ALA A 321 26.36 11.16 0.24
CA ALA A 321 26.06 12.33 1.05
C ALA A 321 27.14 12.61 2.11
N VAL A 322 28.27 13.18 1.69
CA VAL A 322 29.46 13.38 2.55
C VAL A 322 29.17 14.24 3.79
N GLU A 323 28.45 15.35 3.64
CA GLU A 323 28.16 16.27 4.75
C GLU A 323 27.15 15.66 5.73
N ARG A 324 26.14 14.91 5.23
CA ARG A 324 25.25 14.12 6.11
C ARG A 324 25.99 13.00 6.85
N VAL A 325 26.99 12.36 6.22
CA VAL A 325 27.83 11.35 6.90
C VAL A 325 28.65 11.99 8.03
N LYS A 326 29.29 13.14 7.79
CA LYS A 326 30.01 13.86 8.84
C LYS A 326 29.08 14.23 9.99
N TRP A 327 27.91 14.80 9.68
CA TRP A 327 26.92 15.13 10.70
C TRP A 327 26.50 13.91 11.51
N LEU A 328 26.22 12.76 10.87
CA LEU A 328 25.86 11.53 11.57
C LEU A 328 26.98 11.05 12.50
N LEU A 329 28.24 11.10 12.06
CA LEU A 329 29.40 10.76 12.91
C LEU A 329 29.52 11.71 14.10
N ASP A 330 29.31 13.01 13.90
CA ASP A 330 29.32 14.01 14.97
C ASP A 330 28.19 13.76 15.99
N GLN A 331 27.07 13.19 15.56
CA GLN A 331 25.99 12.75 16.45
C GLN A 331 26.21 11.36 17.06
N GLY A 332 27.35 10.70 16.80
CA GLY A 332 27.69 9.39 17.39
C GLY A 332 27.15 8.19 16.61
N ALA A 333 26.88 8.32 15.32
CA ALA A 333 26.57 7.18 14.47
C ALA A 333 27.77 6.22 14.38
N ASP A 334 27.52 4.91 14.49
CA ASP A 334 28.54 3.88 14.41
C ASP A 334 28.77 3.47 12.94
N PRO A 335 29.93 3.82 12.33
CA PRO A 335 30.22 3.51 10.93
C PRO A 335 30.56 2.04 10.67
N ASP A 336 30.69 1.23 11.73
CA ASP A 336 31.02 -0.19 11.65
C ASP A 336 29.76 -1.10 11.76
N GLN A 337 28.58 -0.53 12.03
CA GLN A 337 27.31 -1.25 11.96
C GLN A 337 27.07 -1.83 10.57
N ARG A 338 26.80 -3.14 10.52
CA ARG A 338 26.70 -3.89 9.27
C ARG A 338 25.24 -4.09 8.86
N GLY A 339 24.91 -3.58 7.68
CA GLY A 339 23.67 -3.91 6.97
C GLY A 339 23.84 -5.15 6.07
N PRO A 340 22.96 -5.32 5.06
CA PRO A 340 22.96 -6.52 4.20
C PRO A 340 24.27 -6.76 3.45
N TYR A 341 24.94 -5.68 3.04
CA TYR A 341 26.10 -5.74 2.14
C TYR A 341 27.35 -5.11 2.74
N GLY A 342 27.36 -4.83 4.05
CA GLY A 342 28.51 -4.27 4.77
C GLY A 342 28.17 -3.06 5.64
N SER A 343 29.19 -2.50 6.27
CA SER A 343 29.11 -1.26 7.03
C SER A 343 29.31 -0.02 6.16
N ALA A 344 29.08 1.18 6.72
CA ALA A 344 29.34 2.44 6.04
C ALA A 344 30.78 2.50 5.47
N LYS A 345 31.76 2.01 6.23
CA LYS A 345 33.14 1.90 5.77
C LYS A 345 33.32 0.91 4.61
N ASP A 346 32.68 -0.26 4.66
CA ASP A 346 32.74 -1.25 3.57
C ASP A 346 32.21 -0.67 2.25
N TYR A 347 31.09 0.07 2.32
CA TYR A 347 30.53 0.76 1.16
C TYR A 347 31.44 1.87 0.65
N ALA A 348 31.99 2.70 1.53
CA ALA A 348 32.87 3.80 1.13
C ALA A 348 34.19 3.32 0.49
N ARG A 349 34.77 2.19 0.94
CA ARG A 349 35.94 1.60 0.27
C ARG A 349 35.67 1.20 -1.18
N ARG A 350 34.49 0.64 -1.43
CA ARG A 350 34.10 0.12 -2.74
C ARG A 350 33.59 1.21 -3.68
N LEU A 351 32.83 2.16 -3.16
CA LEU A 351 31.96 3.05 -3.94
C LEU A 351 32.09 4.54 -3.54
N GLY A 352 32.83 4.87 -2.47
CA GLY A 352 32.94 6.24 -1.95
C GLY A 352 33.89 7.12 -2.75
N SER A 353 33.63 8.44 -2.75
CA SER A 353 34.63 9.43 -3.16
C SER A 353 35.77 9.48 -2.14
N ASP A 354 36.90 10.08 -2.50
CA ASP A 354 38.02 10.23 -1.57
C ASP A 354 37.64 11.10 -0.36
N GLU A 355 36.78 12.10 -0.56
CA GLU A 355 36.19 12.89 0.53
C GLU A 355 35.32 12.04 1.47
N MET A 356 34.55 11.09 0.93
CA MET A 356 33.75 10.15 1.73
C MET A 356 34.63 9.21 2.54
N LYS A 357 35.70 8.70 1.93
CA LYS A 357 36.69 7.85 2.62
C LYS A 357 37.35 8.64 3.76
N GLN A 358 37.79 9.87 3.48
CA GLN A 358 38.38 10.76 4.48
C GLN A 358 37.41 11.02 5.64
N ALA A 359 36.12 11.30 5.34
CA ALA A 359 35.11 11.51 6.36
C ALA A 359 34.92 10.28 7.28
N LEU A 360 35.12 9.06 6.75
CA LEU A 360 35.00 7.80 7.50
C LEU A 360 36.33 7.29 8.07
N GLY A 361 37.41 8.08 7.98
CA GLY A 361 38.75 7.70 8.45
C GLY A 361 39.36 6.52 7.68
N LEU A 362 39.03 6.39 6.39
CA LEU A 362 39.56 5.38 5.49
C LEU A 362 40.77 5.91 4.70
N PRO A 363 41.73 5.02 4.37
CA PRO A 363 42.92 5.38 3.58
C PRO A 363 42.60 5.67 2.11
#